data_AF-A0A2H9MHB0-F1
#
_entry.id   AF-A0A2H9MHB0-F1
#
_cell.length_a   1.000
_cell.length_b   1.000
_cell.length_c   1.000
_cell.angle_alpha   90.00
_cell.angle_beta   90.00
_cell.angle_gamma   90.00
#
_symmetry.space_group_name_H-M   'P 1'
#
loop_
_entity.id
_entity.type
_entity.pdbx_description
1 polymer ?
#
loop_
_entity_poly.entity_id
_entity_poly.type
_entity_poly.pdbx_seq_one_letter_code
_entity_poly.pdbx_strand_id
1 'polypeptide(L)'
;MSLSQTSLFSREDELLVGTIRELASNPKVLGFIEDVINDCTPDKPYLLFIPETIHKPLTKSRLYKMVKDFLRDNAFGAKCHVVFISNVLGICPEEYAACETSNFKLFGGFPDRTVIGRTAEIIARYLEKTKNNYEKRMVYARGSYLETVKMASENSGVNIESILTESDLVWLKRLGIKWMKIGLKMPECFSIFKKRIAEITDNEDVQMKISEFR
;
A
#
# COMPACT_ATOMS: atom_id res chain seq x y z
N MET A 1 17.51 17.93 3.30
CA MET A 1 16.52 18.91 2.80
C MET A 1 15.18 18.57 3.42
N SER A 2 14.56 19.50 4.15
CA SER A 2 13.22 19.32 4.71
C SER A 2 12.24 19.42 3.55
N LEU A 3 11.49 18.33 3.30
CA LEU A 3 10.25 18.42 2.54
C LEU A 3 9.38 19.44 3.30
N SER A 4 9.16 20.61 2.74
CA SER A 4 8.13 21.51 3.23
C SER A 4 6.81 20.77 3.03
N GLN A 5 6.31 20.16 4.10
CA GLN A 5 5.00 19.52 4.15
C GLN A 5 3.91 20.59 4.05
N THR A 6 3.77 21.22 2.89
CA THR A 6 2.52 21.85 2.50
C THR A 6 1.61 20.71 2.08
N SER A 7 0.65 20.37 2.96
CA SER A 7 -0.45 19.53 2.55
C SER A 7 -1.09 20.12 1.31
N LEU A 8 -1.42 19.29 0.32
CA LEU A 8 -2.13 19.71 -0.90
C LEU A 8 -3.55 20.20 -0.62
N PHE A 9 -4.06 19.86 0.57
CA PHE A 9 -5.27 20.44 1.12
C PHE A 9 -4.90 21.36 2.28
N SER A 10 -5.14 22.64 2.11
CA SER A 10 -5.24 23.58 3.22
C SER A 10 -6.32 23.11 4.20
N ARG A 11 -6.22 23.51 5.47
CA ARG A 11 -7.30 23.28 6.45
C ARG A 11 -8.64 23.90 6.05
N GLU A 12 -8.62 24.79 5.05
CA GLU A 12 -9.77 25.50 4.51
C GLU A 12 -10.39 24.80 3.29
N ASP A 13 -9.73 23.78 2.75
CA ASP A 13 -10.28 23.03 1.62
C ASP A 13 -11.50 22.20 2.04
N GLU A 14 -12.58 22.35 1.28
CA GLU A 14 -13.78 21.55 1.47
C GLU A 14 -13.48 20.05 1.30
N LEU A 15 -14.07 19.24 2.18
CA LEU A 15 -14.01 17.79 2.10
C LEU A 15 -14.53 17.31 0.74
N LEU A 16 -13.67 16.68 -0.06
CA LEU A 16 -14.10 16.09 -1.33
C LEU A 16 -14.93 14.84 -1.06
N VAL A 17 -16.17 14.79 -1.56
CA VAL A 17 -17.04 13.62 -1.41
C VAL A 17 -17.53 13.17 -2.77
N GLY A 18 -17.41 11.88 -3.06
CA GLY A 18 -17.82 11.33 -4.34
C GLY A 18 -17.62 9.83 -4.47
N THR A 19 -17.99 9.32 -5.63
CA THR A 19 -17.61 7.98 -6.09
C THR A 19 -16.10 7.92 -6.36
N ILE A 20 -15.57 6.70 -6.46
CA ILE A 20 -14.17 6.49 -6.82
C ILE A 20 -13.83 7.20 -8.14
N ARG A 21 -14.73 7.12 -9.14
CA ARG A 21 -14.50 7.70 -10.47
C ARG A 21 -14.49 9.22 -10.44
N GLU A 22 -15.43 9.85 -9.73
CA GLU A 22 -15.48 11.31 -9.60
C GLU A 22 -14.24 11.86 -8.91
N LEU A 23 -13.82 11.22 -7.80
CA LEU A 23 -12.66 11.64 -7.05
C LEU A 23 -11.35 11.37 -7.81
N ALA A 24 -11.24 10.24 -8.51
CA ALA A 24 -10.09 9.92 -9.35
C ALA A 24 -9.89 10.92 -10.51
N SER A 25 -10.96 11.57 -10.98
CA SER A 25 -10.90 12.59 -12.02
C SER A 25 -10.79 14.02 -11.46
N ASN A 26 -10.76 14.20 -10.13
CA ASN A 26 -10.68 15.52 -9.52
C ASN A 26 -9.31 16.17 -9.79
N PRO A 27 -9.24 17.43 -10.26
CA PRO A 27 -7.98 18.11 -10.55
C PRO A 27 -6.99 18.15 -9.38
N LYS A 28 -7.46 18.29 -8.12
CA LYS A 28 -6.60 18.27 -6.93
C LYS A 28 -5.99 16.89 -6.70
N VAL A 29 -6.77 15.83 -6.93
CA VAL A 29 -6.27 14.44 -6.85
C VAL A 29 -5.25 14.17 -7.95
N LEU A 30 -5.49 14.66 -9.17
CA LEU A 30 -4.54 14.53 -10.26
C LEU A 30 -3.24 15.30 -9.98
N GLY A 31 -3.33 16.52 -9.43
CA GLY A 31 -2.17 17.29 -8.97
C GLY A 31 -1.35 16.52 -7.92
N PHE A 32 -2.01 15.98 -6.90
CA PHE A 32 -1.35 15.13 -5.89
C PHE A 32 -0.60 13.95 -6.52
N ILE A 33 -1.21 13.28 -7.49
CA ILE A 33 -0.58 12.12 -8.16
C ILE A 33 0.70 12.55 -8.87
N GLU A 34 0.67 13.66 -9.60
CA GLU A 34 1.85 14.18 -10.29
C GLU A 34 2.94 14.58 -9.30
N ASP A 35 2.58 15.26 -8.21
CA ASP A 35 3.53 15.65 -7.16
C ASP A 35 4.19 14.42 -6.54
N VAL A 36 3.43 13.37 -6.21
CA VAL A 36 4.00 12.12 -5.70
C VAL A 36 4.93 11.47 -6.72
N ILE A 37 4.52 11.37 -7.99
CA ILE A 37 5.34 10.73 -9.02
C ILE A 37 6.65 11.50 -9.22
N ASN A 38 6.61 12.83 -9.22
CA ASN A 38 7.76 13.69 -9.48
C ASN A 38 8.67 13.80 -8.26
N ASP A 39 8.12 14.06 -7.07
CA ASP A 39 8.88 14.52 -5.92
C ASP A 39 9.25 13.41 -4.92
N CYS A 40 8.47 12.32 -4.85
CA CYS A 40 8.70 11.27 -3.87
C CYS A 40 9.99 10.50 -4.15
N THR A 41 11.07 10.82 -3.45
CA THR A 41 12.42 10.24 -3.62
C THR A 41 12.84 9.43 -2.39
N PRO A 42 12.25 8.24 -2.19
CA PRO A 42 12.52 7.44 -1.00
C PRO A 42 13.94 6.88 -1.03
N ASP A 43 14.59 6.98 0.12
CA ASP A 43 15.94 6.49 0.40
C ASP A 43 15.88 5.26 1.32
N LYS A 44 15.17 4.23 0.84
CA LYS A 44 14.98 2.98 1.57
C LYS A 44 15.12 1.80 0.60
N PRO A 45 15.87 0.74 0.96
CA PRO A 45 16.13 -0.36 0.03
C PRO A 45 14.90 -1.22 -0.29
N TYR A 46 13.87 -1.21 0.57
CA TYR A 46 12.68 -2.04 0.39
C TYR A 46 11.41 -1.20 0.20
N LEU A 47 10.58 -1.58 -0.76
CA LEU A 47 9.23 -1.05 -0.96
C LEU A 47 8.18 -2.08 -0.53
N LEU A 48 7.20 -1.65 0.24
CA LEU A 48 6.03 -2.45 0.60
C LEU A 48 4.73 -1.72 0.23
N PHE A 49 4.02 -2.27 -0.75
CA PHE A 49 2.65 -1.87 -1.05
C PHE A 49 1.65 -2.53 -0.10
N ILE A 50 0.75 -1.74 0.47
CA ILE A 50 -0.42 -2.21 1.21
C ILE A 50 -1.69 -1.53 0.69
N PRO A 51 -2.87 -2.16 0.72
CA PRO A 51 -4.08 -1.51 0.27
C PRO A 51 -4.50 -0.38 1.22
N GLU A 52 -5.13 0.64 0.66
CA GLU A 52 -5.82 1.64 1.45
C GLU A 52 -6.95 1.02 2.29
N THR A 53 -7.37 1.75 3.32
CA THR A 53 -8.54 1.38 4.12
C THR A 53 -9.57 2.49 4.09
N ILE A 54 -10.80 2.17 4.49
CA ILE A 54 -11.88 3.13 4.67
C ILE A 54 -11.58 4.15 5.78
N HIS A 55 -10.69 3.82 6.72
CA HIS A 55 -10.34 4.71 7.81
C HIS A 55 -9.26 5.69 7.36
N LYS A 56 -9.59 6.97 7.45
CA LYS A 56 -8.69 8.08 7.13
C LYS A 56 -8.33 8.87 8.41
N PRO A 57 -7.12 9.43 8.52
CA PRO A 57 -5.99 9.20 7.61
C PRO A 57 -5.55 7.74 7.62
N LEU A 58 -4.97 7.28 6.50
CA LEU A 58 -4.62 5.86 6.29
C LEU A 58 -3.67 5.31 7.37
N THR A 59 -2.84 6.17 7.93
CA THR A 59 -1.92 5.87 9.04
C THR A 59 -2.62 5.55 10.36
N LYS A 60 -3.92 5.86 10.51
CA LYS A 60 -4.71 5.44 11.68
C LYS A 60 -5.34 4.05 11.51
N SER A 61 -5.27 3.46 10.32
CA SER A 61 -5.88 2.17 10.04
C SER A 61 -5.22 1.02 10.82
N ARG A 62 -6.03 0.04 11.24
CA ARG A 62 -5.53 -1.14 11.97
C ARG A 62 -4.51 -1.94 11.16
N LEU A 63 -4.72 -2.06 9.85
CA LEU A 63 -3.78 -2.77 8.96
C LEU A 63 -2.41 -2.09 8.97
N TYR A 64 -2.38 -0.76 8.76
CA TYR A 64 -1.13 0.00 8.77
C TYR A 64 -0.42 -0.13 10.12
N LYS A 65 -1.13 0.04 11.23
CA LYS A 65 -0.56 -0.10 12.58
C LYS A 65 0.07 -1.48 12.79
N MET A 66 -0.66 -2.56 12.48
CA MET A 66 -0.14 -3.92 12.58
C MET A 66 1.14 -4.11 11.77
N VAL A 67 1.14 -3.67 10.50
CA VAL A 67 2.31 -3.74 9.63
C VAL A 67 3.47 -2.93 10.22
N LYS A 68 3.27 -1.65 10.53
CA LYS A 68 4.34 -0.77 11.03
C LYS A 68 4.90 -1.22 12.37
N ASP A 69 4.06 -1.70 13.28
CA ASP A 69 4.50 -2.23 14.56
C ASP A 69 5.46 -3.39 14.35
N PHE A 70 5.08 -4.38 13.52
CA PHE A 70 5.98 -5.48 13.20
C PHE A 70 7.26 -5.03 12.48
N LEU A 71 7.17 -4.13 11.50
CA LEU A 71 8.36 -3.62 10.81
C LEU A 71 9.32 -2.93 11.80
N ARG A 72 8.79 -2.12 12.73
CA ARG A 72 9.57 -1.42 13.75
C ARG A 72 10.24 -2.41 14.72
N ASP A 73 9.48 -3.36 15.25
CA ASP A 73 9.94 -4.30 16.27
C ASP A 73 11.04 -5.26 15.76
N ASN A 74 11.24 -5.31 14.44
CA ASN A 74 12.24 -6.15 13.77
C ASN A 74 13.31 -5.31 13.03
N ALA A 75 13.49 -4.04 13.39
CA ALA A 75 14.44 -3.09 12.79
C ALA A 75 14.30 -2.89 11.25
N PHE A 76 13.25 -3.45 10.64
CA PHE A 76 12.99 -3.36 9.21
C PHE A 76 12.25 -2.07 8.83
N GLY A 77 11.60 -1.41 9.79
CA GLY A 77 10.87 -0.16 9.57
C GLY A 77 11.74 0.99 9.07
N ALA A 78 13.02 1.02 9.43
CA ALA A 78 13.98 2.00 8.91
C ALA A 78 14.35 1.73 7.45
N LYS A 79 14.33 0.46 7.03
CA LYS A 79 14.73 -0.01 5.70
C LYS A 79 13.55 -0.13 4.72
N CYS A 80 12.32 -0.09 5.22
CA CYS A 80 11.11 -0.33 4.43
C CYS A 80 10.29 0.95 4.23
N HIS A 81 10.05 1.30 2.97
CA HIS A 81 9.13 2.34 2.55
C HIS A 81 7.75 1.75 2.34
N VAL A 82 6.76 2.23 3.10
CA VAL A 82 5.37 1.79 2.98
C VAL A 82 4.61 2.73 2.07
N VAL A 83 3.99 2.18 1.02
CA VAL A 83 3.16 2.92 0.07
C VAL A 83 1.77 2.31 0.04
N PHE A 84 0.74 3.14 0.19
CA PHE A 84 -0.64 2.70 0.07
C PHE A 84 -1.06 2.63 -1.40
N ILE A 85 -1.76 1.56 -1.78
CA ILE A 85 -2.48 1.47 -3.04
C ILE A 85 -3.87 2.06 -2.82
N SER A 86 -4.24 3.09 -3.58
CA SER A 86 -5.54 3.77 -3.45
C SER A 86 -6.29 3.76 -4.77
N ASN A 87 -7.59 3.45 -4.73
CA ASN A 87 -8.42 3.48 -5.94
C ASN A 87 -8.69 4.92 -6.42
N VAL A 88 -8.48 5.91 -5.55
CA VAL A 88 -8.66 7.34 -5.88
C VAL A 88 -7.30 7.94 -6.26
N LEU A 89 -6.35 7.85 -5.34
CA LEU A 89 -5.05 8.49 -5.45
C LEU A 89 -4.05 7.69 -6.30
N GLY A 90 -4.39 6.47 -6.70
CA GLY A 90 -3.46 5.54 -7.32
C GLY A 90 -2.47 4.95 -6.30
N ILE A 91 -1.56 5.81 -5.84
CA ILE A 91 -0.60 5.53 -4.75
C ILE A 91 -0.61 6.65 -3.72
N CYS A 92 -0.22 6.34 -2.49
CA CYS A 92 0.01 7.35 -1.45
C CYS A 92 1.13 6.87 -0.53
N PRO A 93 2.35 7.40 -0.66
CA PRO A 93 3.44 7.09 0.27
C PRO A 93 3.09 7.52 1.70
N GLU A 94 3.62 6.82 2.70
CA GLU A 94 3.19 6.99 4.10
C GLU A 94 3.42 8.41 4.65
N GLU A 95 4.44 9.10 4.17
CA GLU A 95 4.78 10.48 4.51
C GLU A 95 3.74 11.51 4.05
N TYR A 96 2.96 11.19 3.00
CA TYR A 96 1.84 12.02 2.53
C TYR A 96 0.50 11.58 3.16
N ALA A 97 0.40 10.32 3.57
CA ALA A 97 -0.87 9.70 3.96
C ALA A 97 -1.56 10.34 5.17
N ALA A 98 -0.81 10.98 6.08
CA ALA A 98 -1.36 11.64 7.26
C ALA A 98 -2.19 12.89 6.93
N CYS A 99 -1.74 13.68 5.95
CA CYS A 99 -2.38 14.94 5.58
C CYS A 99 -3.40 14.72 4.46
N GLU A 100 -3.00 13.99 3.41
CA GLU A 100 -3.70 13.98 2.13
C GLU A 100 -4.97 13.14 2.11
N THR A 101 -5.00 12.08 2.93
CA THR A 101 -6.14 11.17 2.92
C THR A 101 -7.28 11.62 3.82
N SER A 102 -7.06 12.67 4.62
CA SER A 102 -8.08 13.23 5.54
C SER A 102 -9.15 14.05 4.82
N ASN A 103 -8.89 14.48 3.58
CA ASN A 103 -9.67 15.49 2.88
C ASN A 103 -10.52 14.93 1.73
N PHE A 104 -10.70 13.61 1.67
CA PHE A 104 -11.75 13.02 0.84
C PHE A 104 -12.47 11.85 1.52
N LYS A 105 -13.76 11.72 1.22
CA LYS A 105 -14.64 10.67 1.71
C LYS A 105 -15.29 9.95 0.53
N LEU A 106 -15.09 8.63 0.49
CA LEU A 106 -15.69 7.77 -0.52
C LEU A 106 -17.13 7.41 -0.13
N PHE A 107 -18.05 7.43 -1.09
CA PHE A 107 -19.40 6.86 -0.93
C PHE A 107 -19.45 5.32 -0.97
N GLY A 108 -18.30 4.66 -0.80
CA GLY A 108 -18.17 3.22 -0.97
C GLY A 108 -18.15 2.81 -2.46
N GLY A 109 -18.21 1.51 -2.69
CA GLY A 109 -18.13 0.91 -4.03
C GLY A 109 -16.86 0.08 -4.25
N PHE A 110 -16.94 -0.80 -5.23
CA PHE A 110 -15.80 -1.57 -5.72
C PHE A 110 -15.22 -0.86 -6.95
N PRO A 111 -13.89 -0.81 -7.11
CA PRO A 111 -13.30 -0.24 -8.32
C PRO A 111 -13.72 -1.08 -9.53
N ASP A 112 -14.17 -0.41 -10.59
CA ASP A 112 -14.40 -1.04 -11.88
C ASP A 112 -13.08 -1.24 -12.64
N ARG A 113 -13.15 -1.88 -13.82
CA ARG A 113 -11.98 -2.16 -14.67
C ARG A 113 -11.25 -0.88 -15.11
N THR A 114 -11.97 0.21 -15.33
CA THR A 114 -11.39 1.50 -15.72
C THR A 114 -10.56 2.09 -14.58
N VAL A 115 -11.08 2.05 -13.35
CA VAL A 115 -10.35 2.50 -12.15
C VAL A 115 -9.12 1.62 -11.91
N ILE A 116 -9.24 0.30 -12.06
CA ILE A 116 -8.12 -0.64 -11.93
C ILE A 116 -7.03 -0.30 -12.94
N GLY A 117 -7.38 -0.12 -14.23
CA GLY A 117 -6.43 0.23 -15.29
C GLY A 117 -5.70 1.54 -15.00
N ARG A 118 -6.44 2.62 -14.69
CA ARG A 118 -5.87 3.92 -14.31
C ARG A 118 -4.92 3.80 -13.12
N THR A 119 -5.34 3.06 -12.08
CA THR A 119 -4.50 2.88 -10.88
C THR A 119 -3.23 2.10 -11.21
N ALA A 120 -3.31 1.10 -12.09
CA ALA A 120 -2.16 0.36 -12.56
C ALA A 120 -1.18 1.24 -13.35
N GLU A 121 -1.68 2.13 -14.21
CA GLU A 121 -0.86 3.11 -14.95
C GLU A 121 -0.11 4.06 -14.00
N ILE A 122 -0.78 4.57 -12.97
CA ILE A 122 -0.16 5.43 -11.95
C ILE A 122 0.94 4.69 -11.20
N ILE A 123 0.66 3.46 -10.75
CA ILE A 123 1.66 2.62 -10.08
C ILE A 123 2.83 2.33 -11.03
N ALA A 124 2.58 2.02 -12.31
CA ALA A 124 3.62 1.74 -13.29
C ALA A 124 4.58 2.93 -13.45
N ARG A 125 4.05 4.15 -13.58
CA ARG A 125 4.86 5.38 -13.63
C ARG A 125 5.73 5.55 -12.39
N TYR A 126 5.17 5.30 -11.20
CA TYR A 126 5.93 5.33 -9.95
C TYR A 126 7.03 4.26 -9.90
N LEU A 127 6.74 3.04 -10.38
CA LEU A 127 7.72 1.95 -10.44
C LEU A 127 8.88 2.28 -11.39
N GLU A 128 8.58 2.81 -12.57
CA GLU A 128 9.59 3.23 -13.55
C GLU A 128 10.49 4.32 -12.95
N LYS A 129 9.87 5.33 -12.33
CA LYS A 129 10.56 6.43 -11.68
C LYS A 129 11.48 5.97 -10.55
N THR A 130 11.05 4.96 -9.80
CA THR A 130 11.78 4.43 -8.63
C THR A 130 12.51 3.12 -8.91
N LYS A 131 12.72 2.76 -10.19
CA LYS A 131 13.24 1.44 -10.60
C LYS A 131 14.62 1.12 -10.01
N ASN A 132 15.43 2.15 -9.74
CA ASN A 132 16.78 2.00 -9.19
C ASN A 132 16.85 2.29 -7.67
N ASN A 133 15.76 2.69 -7.03
CA ASN A 133 15.75 3.08 -5.61
C ASN A 133 15.61 1.89 -4.67
N TYR A 134 14.96 0.81 -5.12
CA TYR A 134 14.66 -0.34 -4.29
C TYR A 134 15.35 -1.58 -4.81
N GLU A 135 16.04 -2.25 -3.90
CA GLU A 135 16.56 -3.61 -4.09
C GLU A 135 15.41 -4.59 -4.27
N LYS A 136 14.36 -4.44 -3.46
CA LYS A 136 13.21 -5.35 -3.47
C LYS A 136 11.89 -4.65 -3.25
N ARG A 137 10.89 -5.07 -4.02
CA ARG A 137 9.52 -4.52 -4.02
C ARG A 137 8.54 -5.62 -3.68
N MET A 138 7.64 -5.33 -2.76
CA MET A 138 6.70 -6.30 -2.22
C MET A 138 5.29 -5.73 -2.22
N VAL A 139 4.30 -6.63 -2.30
CA VAL A 139 2.89 -6.28 -2.11
C VAL A 139 2.21 -7.20 -1.11
N TYR A 140 1.56 -6.60 -0.11
CA TYR A 140 0.67 -7.27 0.82
C TYR A 140 -0.77 -6.86 0.55
N ALA A 141 -1.37 -7.46 -0.47
CA ALA A 141 -2.71 -7.11 -0.95
C ALA A 141 -3.52 -8.34 -1.37
N ARG A 142 -4.81 -8.12 -1.67
CA ARG A 142 -5.75 -9.12 -2.20
C ARG A 142 -6.75 -8.47 -3.15
N GLY A 143 -7.42 -9.29 -3.96
CA GLY A 143 -8.51 -8.82 -4.84
C GLY A 143 -8.02 -7.78 -5.85
N SER A 144 -8.84 -6.76 -6.09
CA SER A 144 -8.55 -5.70 -7.07
C SER A 144 -7.21 -5.00 -6.82
N TYR A 145 -6.80 -4.78 -5.57
CA TYR A 145 -5.51 -4.16 -5.28
C TYR A 145 -4.32 -5.01 -5.74
N LEU A 146 -4.37 -6.33 -5.51
CA LEU A 146 -3.31 -7.23 -5.97
C LEU A 146 -3.30 -7.34 -7.49
N GLU A 147 -4.47 -7.42 -8.12
CA GLU A 147 -4.62 -7.40 -9.57
C GLU A 147 -4.02 -6.12 -10.19
N THR A 148 -4.30 -4.98 -9.59
CA THR A 148 -3.79 -3.67 -10.03
C THR A 148 -2.26 -3.60 -9.97
N VAL A 149 -1.66 -4.11 -8.90
CA VAL A 149 -0.20 -4.15 -8.75
C VAL A 149 0.45 -5.13 -9.74
N LYS A 150 -0.17 -6.29 -9.99
CA LYS A 150 0.31 -7.23 -11.02
C LYS A 150 0.31 -6.58 -12.41
N MET A 151 -0.79 -5.93 -12.78
CA MET A 151 -0.90 -5.19 -14.04
C MET A 151 0.15 -4.08 -14.14
N ALA A 152 0.38 -3.32 -13.07
CA ALA A 152 1.41 -2.28 -13.05
C ALA A 152 2.84 -2.84 -13.20
N SER A 153 3.12 -3.98 -12.57
CA SER A 153 4.38 -4.70 -12.69
C SER A 153 4.63 -5.19 -14.13
N GLU A 154 3.59 -5.73 -14.78
CA GLU A 154 3.62 -6.12 -16.19
C GLU A 154 3.87 -4.92 -17.11
N ASN A 155 3.15 -3.81 -16.89
CA ASN A 155 3.25 -2.60 -17.72
C ASN A 155 4.62 -1.92 -17.64
N SER A 156 5.23 -1.91 -16.45
CA SER A 156 6.52 -1.23 -16.21
C SER A 156 7.74 -2.14 -16.41
N GLY A 157 7.54 -3.47 -16.50
CA GLY A 157 8.62 -4.45 -16.46
C GLY A 157 9.36 -4.52 -15.11
N VAL A 158 8.89 -3.84 -14.07
CA VAL A 158 9.50 -3.83 -12.74
C VAL A 158 8.86 -4.91 -11.88
N ASN A 159 9.66 -5.88 -11.43
CA ASN A 159 9.18 -7.00 -10.63
C ASN A 159 8.70 -6.57 -9.22
N ILE A 160 7.56 -7.12 -8.79
CA ILE A 160 7.01 -6.97 -7.44
C ILE A 160 6.63 -8.34 -6.90
N GLU A 161 7.19 -8.69 -5.75
CA GLU A 161 6.90 -9.97 -5.09
C GLU A 161 5.62 -9.89 -4.25
N SER A 162 4.72 -10.85 -4.43
CA SER A 162 3.51 -10.93 -3.59
C SER A 162 3.83 -11.64 -2.26
N ILE A 163 3.54 -10.98 -1.14
CA ILE A 163 3.65 -11.56 0.20
C ILE A 163 2.56 -12.62 0.47
N LEU A 164 1.46 -12.60 -0.30
CA LEU A 164 0.49 -13.69 -0.31
C LEU A 164 0.58 -14.40 -1.66
N THR A 165 1.03 -15.65 -1.71
CA THR A 165 1.04 -16.42 -2.96
C THR A 165 -0.39 -16.78 -3.37
N GLU A 166 -0.55 -17.25 -4.61
CA GLU A 166 -1.84 -17.79 -5.05
C GLU A 166 -2.32 -18.94 -4.15
N SER A 167 -1.40 -19.81 -3.70
CA SER A 167 -1.72 -20.91 -2.77
C SER A 167 -2.24 -20.38 -1.41
N ASP A 168 -1.62 -19.33 -0.87
CA ASP A 168 -2.09 -18.70 0.37
C ASP A 168 -3.49 -18.12 0.18
N LEU A 169 -3.72 -17.41 -0.93
CA LEU A 169 -5.01 -16.78 -1.23
C LEU A 169 -6.12 -17.82 -1.39
N VAL A 170 -5.82 -18.96 -2.05
CA VAL A 170 -6.76 -20.09 -2.16
C VAL A 170 -7.07 -20.68 -0.79
N TRP A 171 -6.06 -20.90 0.05
CA TRP A 171 -6.26 -21.42 1.40
C TRP A 171 -7.04 -20.44 2.28
N LEU A 172 -6.68 -19.16 2.29
CA LEU A 172 -7.35 -18.10 3.05
C LEU A 172 -8.83 -17.96 2.64
N LYS A 173 -9.15 -18.12 1.34
CA LYS A 173 -10.54 -18.14 0.85
C LYS A 173 -11.36 -19.27 1.48
N ARG A 174 -10.77 -20.41 1.82
CA ARG A 174 -11.46 -21.52 2.50
C ARG A 174 -11.87 -21.19 3.94
N LEU A 175 -11.29 -20.14 4.55
CA LEU A 175 -11.72 -19.63 5.86
C LEU A 175 -13.04 -18.83 5.80
N GLY A 176 -13.63 -18.68 4.60
CA GLY A 176 -15.01 -18.24 4.39
C GLY A 176 -15.31 -16.84 4.90
N ILE A 177 -16.34 -16.70 5.74
CA ILE A 177 -16.85 -15.42 6.24
C ILE A 177 -15.76 -14.62 6.97
N LYS A 178 -14.85 -15.30 7.69
CA LYS A 178 -13.74 -14.65 8.40
C LYS A 178 -12.84 -13.88 7.41
N TRP A 179 -12.50 -14.50 6.28
CA TRP A 179 -11.73 -13.88 5.21
C TRP A 179 -12.45 -12.72 4.54
N MET A 180 -13.77 -12.82 4.35
CA MET A 180 -14.55 -11.72 3.77
C MET A 180 -14.61 -10.50 4.70
N LYS A 181 -14.83 -10.70 6.01
CA LYS A 181 -15.03 -9.61 6.97
C LYS A 181 -13.73 -8.97 7.47
N ILE A 182 -12.70 -9.77 7.74
CA ILE A 182 -11.48 -9.31 8.40
C ILE A 182 -10.36 -9.06 7.37
N GLY A 183 -10.28 -9.88 6.32
CA GLY A 183 -9.30 -9.75 5.25
C GLY A 183 -7.86 -9.83 5.75
N LEU A 184 -7.01 -8.92 5.28
CA LEU A 184 -5.58 -8.90 5.60
C LEU A 184 -5.26 -8.68 7.09
N LYS A 185 -6.24 -8.28 7.90
CA LYS A 185 -6.07 -8.11 9.36
C LYS A 185 -6.17 -9.44 10.12
N MET A 186 -6.43 -10.55 9.43
CA MET A 186 -6.53 -11.86 10.05
C MET A 186 -5.18 -12.32 10.59
N PRO A 187 -5.13 -12.96 11.78
CA PRO A 187 -3.91 -13.54 12.32
C PRO A 187 -3.18 -14.46 11.34
N GLU A 188 -3.93 -15.26 10.57
CA GLU A 188 -3.39 -16.18 9.57
C GLU A 188 -2.66 -15.44 8.45
N CYS A 189 -3.26 -14.36 7.93
CA CYS A 189 -2.65 -13.53 6.89
C CYS A 189 -1.41 -12.81 7.41
N PHE A 190 -1.49 -12.37 8.66
CA PHE A 190 -0.40 -11.64 9.27
C PHE A 190 0.76 -12.55 9.64
N SER A 191 0.49 -13.80 10.03
CA SER A 191 1.53 -14.82 10.23
C SER A 191 2.32 -15.09 8.94
N ILE A 192 1.64 -15.22 7.80
CA ILE A 192 2.29 -15.35 6.48
C ILE A 192 3.14 -14.10 6.18
N PHE A 193 2.59 -12.91 6.44
CA PHE A 193 3.33 -11.66 6.28
C PHE A 193 4.61 -11.63 7.11
N LYS A 194 4.53 -11.94 8.41
CA LYS A 194 5.69 -11.97 9.30
C LYS A 194 6.76 -12.94 8.81
N LYS A 195 6.35 -14.15 8.44
CA LYS A 195 7.25 -15.20 7.95
C LYS A 195 8.00 -14.75 6.69
N ARG A 196 7.29 -14.21 5.69
CA ARG A 196 7.94 -13.77 4.44
C ARG A 196 8.82 -12.55 4.62
N ILE A 197 8.43 -11.58 5.44
CA ILE A 197 9.31 -10.45 5.73
C ILE A 197 10.60 -10.95 6.39
N ALA A 198 10.51 -11.90 7.33
CA ALA A 198 11.71 -12.49 7.96
C ALA A 198 12.65 -13.15 6.95
N GLU A 199 12.09 -13.97 6.05
CA GLU A 199 12.82 -14.62 4.95
C GLU A 199 13.49 -13.60 4.01
N ILE A 200 12.84 -12.47 3.74
CA ILE A 200 13.35 -11.43 2.86
C ILE A 200 14.48 -10.63 3.51
N THR A 201 14.50 -10.55 4.84
CA THR A 201 15.46 -9.73 5.58
C THR A 201 16.75 -10.45 5.96
N ASP A 202 16.87 -11.77 5.70
CA ASP A 202 17.95 -12.64 6.21
C ASP A 202 18.27 -12.38 7.70
N ASN A 203 17.26 -11.99 8.47
CA ASN A 203 17.44 -11.56 9.85
C ASN A 203 17.22 -12.76 10.78
N GLU A 204 18.32 -13.39 11.20
CA GLU A 204 18.33 -14.56 12.10
C GLU A 204 17.55 -14.31 13.40
N ASP A 205 17.58 -13.08 13.94
CA ASP A 205 16.82 -12.72 15.16
C ASP A 205 15.29 -12.76 14.93
N VAL A 206 14.84 -12.42 13.72
CA VAL A 206 13.42 -12.50 13.34
C VAL A 206 13.02 -13.96 13.13
N GLN A 207 13.91 -14.76 12.54
CA GLN A 207 13.66 -16.19 12.35
C GLN A 207 13.56 -16.93 13.69
N MET A 208 14.42 -16.63 14.66
CA MET A 208 14.33 -17.18 16.02
C MET A 208 13.01 -16.78 16.71
N LYS A 209 12.65 -15.48 16.71
CA LYS A 209 11.40 -15.01 17.33
C LYS A 209 10.14 -15.60 16.69
N ILE A 210 10.16 -15.94 15.40
CA ILE A 210 9.02 -16.60 14.73
C ILE A 210 8.92 -18.08 15.10
N SER A 211 10.04 -18.75 15.38
CA SER A 211 10.06 -20.16 15.77
C SER A 211 9.45 -20.42 17.16
N GLU A 212 9.45 -19.42 18.06
CA GLU A 212 8.86 -19.50 19.40
C GLU A 212 7.32 -19.44 19.43
N PHE A 213 6.67 -19.12 18.30
CA PHE A 213 5.20 -19.09 18.16
C PHE A 213 4.63 -20.33 17.45
N ARG A 214 5.42 -21.42 17.33
CA ARG A 214 4.93 -22.73 16.86
C ARG A 214 4.37 -23.59 17.97
#